data_AF-A0A427ABD6-F1
#
_entry.id   AF-A0A427ABD6-F1
#
_cell.length_a   1.000
_cell.length_b   1.000
_cell.length_c   1.000
_cell.angle_alpha   90.00
_cell.angle_beta   90.00
_cell.angle_gamma   90.00
#
_symmetry.space_group_name_H-M   'P 1'
#
loop_
_entity.id
_entity.type
_entity.pdbx_description
1 polymer ?
#
loop_
_entity_poly.entity_id
_entity_poly.type
_entity_poly.pdbx_seq_one_letter_code
_entity_poly.pdbx_strand_id
1 'polypeptide(L)'
;MGHPGTLPVLNSKVIEFAVKLGLALNCRLSMTSKFDRKQYFYPDLPKGYQISQFDIPIAIKGFIDLDLPVEFGGGHRRFGITRVHMEEDAGKLIHSETGSYSQVDLNRAGVPLLEIVSEPDMRSGLEAAEYAAEIQRLVRYLGISNGNMQEGSLRCDVNISVRPVGQSKFGTKLAANWIMGDIAAFLKNERLSINEIKLTPVELSELIASIKNGTISGKIGKEVRV
;
A
#
# COMPACT_ATOMS: atom_id res chain seq x y z
N MET A 1 -8.41 -9.18 22.26
CA MET A 1 -7.58 -9.71 23.36
C MET A 1 -6.89 -11.03 23.09
N GLY A 2 -7.44 -11.97 22.30
CA GLY A 2 -6.71 -13.20 21.95
C GLY A 2 -6.51 -14.17 23.12
N HIS A 3 -7.47 -14.24 24.05
CA HIS A 3 -7.37 -15.13 25.21
C HIS A 3 -7.42 -16.61 24.82
N PRO A 4 -6.78 -17.50 25.61
CA PRO A 4 -6.89 -18.94 25.43
C PRO A 4 -8.36 -19.40 25.39
N GLY A 5 -8.68 -20.26 24.42
CA GLY A 5 -10.03 -20.85 24.26
C GLY A 5 -11.06 -19.97 23.53
N THR A 6 -10.72 -18.74 23.14
CA THR A 6 -11.64 -17.88 22.37
C THR A 6 -11.62 -18.20 20.87
N LEU A 7 -12.77 -18.04 20.20
CA LEU A 7 -12.95 -18.34 18.78
C LEU A 7 -13.45 -17.10 18.01
N PRO A 8 -13.00 -16.88 16.76
CA PRO A 8 -13.49 -15.79 15.93
C PRO A 8 -14.89 -16.09 15.38
N VAL A 9 -15.74 -15.07 15.32
CA VAL A 9 -17.05 -15.12 14.66
C VAL A 9 -17.09 -14.01 13.61
N LEU A 10 -17.45 -14.37 12.37
CA LEU A 10 -17.44 -13.44 11.24
C LEU A 10 -18.57 -12.42 11.34
N ASN A 11 -18.24 -11.14 11.15
CA ASN A 11 -19.21 -10.07 11.05
C ASN A 11 -19.82 -10.03 9.63
N SER A 12 -21.12 -10.29 9.52
CA SER A 12 -21.85 -10.31 8.24
C SER A 12 -21.82 -8.99 7.48
N LYS A 13 -21.75 -7.86 8.19
CA LYS A 13 -21.71 -6.52 7.57
C LYS A 13 -20.41 -6.29 6.79
N VAL A 14 -19.31 -6.88 7.24
CA VAL A 14 -18.01 -6.79 6.56
C VAL A 14 -18.08 -7.49 5.20
N ILE A 15 -18.79 -8.62 5.12
CA ILE A 15 -19.03 -9.32 3.85
C ILE A 15 -19.85 -8.45 2.89
N GLU A 16 -20.93 -7.83 3.39
CA GLU A 16 -21.76 -6.92 2.57
C GLU A 16 -20.92 -5.78 1.99
N PHE A 17 -20.08 -5.15 2.82
CA PHE A 17 -19.19 -4.07 2.39
C PHE A 17 -18.12 -4.56 1.41
N ALA A 18 -17.52 -5.72 1.65
CA ALA A 18 -16.53 -6.30 0.75
C ALA A 18 -17.13 -6.61 -0.63
N VAL A 19 -18.35 -7.16 -0.68
CA VAL A 19 -19.08 -7.44 -1.91
C VAL A 19 -19.44 -6.16 -2.66
N LYS A 20 -19.95 -5.13 -1.96
CA LYS A 20 -20.25 -3.82 -2.56
C LYS A 20 -19.01 -3.20 -3.17
N LEU A 21 -17.90 -3.18 -2.45
CA LEU A 21 -16.63 -2.65 -2.94
C LEU A 21 -16.10 -3.44 -4.14
N GLY A 22 -16.15 -4.77 -4.07
CA GLY A 22 -15.75 -5.64 -5.17
C GLY A 22 -16.54 -5.37 -6.45
N LEU A 23 -17.87 -5.25 -6.35
CA LEU A 23 -18.72 -4.92 -7.50
C LEU A 23 -18.42 -3.52 -8.06
N ALA A 24 -18.26 -2.53 -7.20
CA ALA A 24 -17.97 -1.17 -7.60
C ALA A 24 -16.59 -1.01 -8.27
N LEU A 25 -15.63 -1.85 -7.88
CA LEU A 25 -14.31 -1.95 -8.51
C LEU A 25 -14.29 -2.94 -9.70
N ASN A 26 -15.45 -3.30 -10.24
CA ASN A 26 -15.59 -4.22 -11.38
C ASN A 26 -14.86 -5.56 -11.19
N CYS A 27 -14.65 -5.99 -9.94
CA CYS A 27 -13.99 -7.25 -9.63
C CYS A 27 -14.90 -8.44 -9.93
N ARG A 28 -14.28 -9.57 -10.27
CA ARG A 28 -14.96 -10.87 -10.21
C ARG A 28 -15.06 -11.32 -8.76
N LEU A 29 -16.28 -11.44 -8.25
CA LEU A 29 -16.54 -11.96 -6.91
C LEU A 29 -16.29 -13.46 -6.83
N SER A 30 -15.74 -13.90 -5.71
CA SER A 30 -15.56 -15.32 -5.40
C SER A 30 -16.80 -15.85 -4.69
N MET A 31 -17.46 -16.85 -5.26
CA MET A 31 -18.63 -17.52 -4.64
C MET A 31 -18.24 -18.34 -3.39
N THR A 32 -16.97 -18.70 -3.30
CA THR A 32 -16.35 -19.33 -2.13
C THR A 32 -15.15 -18.50 -1.75
N SER A 33 -15.02 -18.17 -0.48
CA SER A 33 -13.87 -17.43 0.05
C SER A 33 -13.53 -17.97 1.43
N LYS A 34 -12.25 -17.92 1.82
CA LYS A 34 -11.79 -18.42 3.12
C LYS A 34 -10.92 -17.39 3.83
N PHE A 35 -10.81 -17.56 5.13
CA PHE A 35 -9.87 -16.82 5.96
C PHE A 35 -8.66 -17.70 6.27
N ASP A 36 -7.50 -17.05 6.32
CA ASP A 36 -6.19 -17.62 6.56
C ASP A 36 -5.51 -16.90 7.72
N ARG A 37 -4.54 -17.56 8.34
CA ARG A 37 -3.75 -16.99 9.44
C ARG A 37 -2.41 -16.52 8.90
N LYS A 38 -2.20 -15.21 8.84
CA LYS A 38 -0.91 -14.58 8.54
C LYS A 38 -0.12 -14.47 9.84
N GLN A 39 0.87 -15.33 10.03
CA GLN A 39 1.60 -15.47 11.29
C GLN A 39 2.79 -14.51 11.37
N TYR A 40 2.86 -13.73 12.45
CA TYR A 40 4.02 -12.93 12.80
C TYR A 40 3.91 -12.48 14.27
N PHE A 41 5.05 -12.35 14.94
CA PHE A 41 5.09 -11.93 16.34
C PHE A 41 5.29 -10.43 16.43
N TYR A 42 4.30 -9.72 16.96
CA TYR A 42 4.40 -8.30 17.27
C TYR A 42 3.49 -7.94 18.46
N PRO A 43 3.87 -7.00 19.36
CA PRO A 43 3.15 -6.78 20.61
C PRO A 43 1.70 -6.29 20.46
N ASP A 44 1.37 -5.60 19.37
CA ASP A 44 0.02 -5.11 19.07
C ASP A 44 -0.91 -6.19 18.45
N LEU A 45 -0.38 -7.39 18.21
CA LEU A 45 -1.09 -8.51 17.61
C LEU A 45 -1.22 -9.66 18.62
N PRO A 46 -2.26 -9.65 19.47
CA PRO A 46 -2.33 -10.50 20.65
C PRO A 46 -2.42 -12.02 20.35
N LYS A 47 -2.82 -12.39 19.13
CA LYS A 47 -2.98 -13.79 18.73
C LYS A 47 -1.70 -14.42 18.15
N GLY A 48 -0.68 -13.61 17.85
CA GLY A 48 0.50 -14.05 17.08
C GLY A 48 0.21 -14.34 15.60
N TYR A 49 -1.00 -14.04 15.14
CA TYR A 49 -1.40 -14.09 13.74
C TYR A 49 -2.56 -13.12 13.48
N GLN A 50 -2.60 -12.59 12.27
CA GLN A 50 -3.69 -11.78 11.73
C GLN A 50 -4.61 -12.68 10.91
N ILE A 51 -5.92 -12.59 11.14
CA ILE A 51 -6.94 -13.21 10.30
C ILE A 51 -7.10 -12.34 9.05
N SER A 52 -6.73 -12.88 7.89
CA SER A 52 -6.81 -12.22 6.58
C SER A 52 -7.25 -13.25 5.54
N GLN A 53 -7.12 -12.99 4.25
CA GLN A 53 -7.37 -13.98 3.19
C GLN A 53 -6.13 -14.13 2.32
N PHE A 54 -5.76 -15.34 1.92
CA PHE A 54 -4.57 -15.54 1.10
C PHE A 54 -4.91 -15.91 -0.34
N ASP A 55 -5.14 -17.18 -0.63
CA ASP A 55 -5.35 -17.75 -1.97
C ASP A 55 -6.77 -17.56 -2.52
N ILE A 56 -7.79 -17.48 -1.66
CA ILE A 56 -9.20 -17.34 -2.09
C ILE A 56 -9.85 -16.07 -1.51
N PRO A 57 -9.42 -14.87 -1.96
CA PRO A 57 -10.01 -13.61 -1.52
C PRO A 57 -11.43 -13.41 -2.07
N ILE A 58 -12.17 -12.51 -1.44
CA ILE A 58 -13.58 -12.25 -1.77
C ILE A 58 -13.80 -11.66 -3.17
N ALA A 59 -12.83 -10.89 -3.70
CA ALA A 59 -12.92 -10.33 -5.05
C ALA A 59 -11.54 -10.24 -5.72
N ILE A 60 -11.49 -10.49 -7.03
CA ILE A 60 -10.24 -10.51 -7.83
C ILE A 60 -10.41 -9.88 -9.20
N LYS A 61 -9.31 -9.42 -9.80
CA LYS A 61 -9.23 -8.97 -11.21
C LYS A 61 -10.30 -7.94 -11.57
N GLY A 62 -10.33 -6.84 -10.84
CA GLY A 62 -11.15 -5.68 -11.14
C GLY A 62 -10.40 -4.57 -11.83
N PHE A 63 -11.03 -3.42 -11.93
CA PHE A 63 -10.43 -2.19 -12.40
C PHE A 63 -11.26 -0.98 -11.97
N ILE A 64 -10.61 0.18 -11.96
CA ILE A 64 -11.25 1.47 -11.81
C ILE A 64 -10.83 2.38 -12.96
N ASP A 65 -11.80 3.11 -13.50
CA ASP A 65 -11.60 4.11 -14.54
C ASP A 65 -11.59 5.49 -13.88
N LEU A 66 -10.64 6.33 -14.26
CA LEU A 66 -10.53 7.70 -13.76
C LEU A 66 -9.99 8.65 -14.83
N ASP A 67 -10.51 9.87 -14.80
CA ASP A 67 -10.09 10.96 -15.67
C ASP A 67 -8.97 11.75 -14.98
N LEU A 68 -7.77 11.67 -15.54
CA LEU A 68 -6.63 12.45 -15.03
C LEU A 68 -6.67 13.88 -15.57
N PRO A 69 -6.23 14.87 -14.78
CA PRO A 69 -6.16 16.26 -15.22
C PRO A 69 -5.35 16.42 -16.52
N VAL A 70 -5.97 17.00 -17.54
CA VAL A 70 -5.41 17.13 -18.90
C VAL A 70 -4.16 18.03 -18.91
N GLU A 71 -4.09 18.98 -17.99
CA GLU A 71 -2.96 19.91 -17.80
C GLU A 71 -1.61 19.22 -17.50
N PHE A 72 -1.63 17.95 -17.07
CA PHE A 72 -0.42 17.14 -16.85
C PHE A 72 -0.27 16.00 -17.87
N GLY A 73 -0.84 16.15 -19.06
CA GLY A 73 -0.86 15.09 -20.08
C GLY A 73 -1.82 13.95 -19.75
N GLY A 74 -2.82 14.23 -18.90
CA GLY A 74 -3.85 13.28 -18.48
C GLY A 74 -4.89 12.94 -19.56
N GLY A 75 -5.85 12.12 -19.16
CA GLY A 75 -6.92 11.58 -19.98
C GLY A 75 -7.61 10.42 -19.27
N HIS A 76 -8.59 9.80 -19.93
CA HIS A 76 -9.29 8.65 -19.38
C HIS A 76 -8.34 7.46 -19.25
N ARG A 77 -8.14 6.98 -18.01
CA ARG A 77 -7.20 5.92 -17.69
C ARG A 77 -7.88 4.84 -16.86
N ARG A 78 -7.50 3.60 -17.14
CA ARG A 78 -7.90 2.41 -16.38
C ARG A 78 -6.74 1.94 -15.52
N PHE A 79 -7.03 1.60 -14.26
CA PHE A 79 -6.09 0.99 -13.32
C PHE A 79 -6.66 -0.33 -12.83
N GLY A 80 -5.89 -1.40 -12.97
CA GLY A 80 -6.29 -2.74 -12.55
C GLY A 80 -6.31 -2.89 -11.03
N ILE A 81 -7.21 -3.74 -10.56
CA ILE A 81 -7.29 -4.21 -9.17
C ILE A 81 -6.94 -5.70 -9.18
N THR A 82 -5.83 -6.07 -8.56
CA THR A 82 -5.45 -7.47 -8.42
C THR A 82 -6.49 -8.20 -7.56
N ARG A 83 -6.83 -7.62 -6.40
CA ARG A 83 -7.72 -8.22 -5.40
C ARG A 83 -8.26 -7.22 -4.39
N VAL A 84 -9.39 -7.59 -3.78
CA VAL A 84 -9.91 -7.01 -2.54
C VAL A 84 -10.07 -8.16 -1.56
N HIS A 85 -9.67 -7.98 -0.30
CA HIS A 85 -9.84 -9.00 0.73
C HIS A 85 -10.14 -8.43 2.10
N MET A 86 -10.75 -9.26 2.94
CA MET A 86 -11.13 -8.92 4.31
C MET A 86 -10.02 -9.31 5.28
N GLU A 87 -9.72 -8.42 6.22
CA GLU A 87 -8.82 -8.73 7.32
C GLU A 87 -9.18 -7.95 8.59
N GLU A 88 -8.44 -8.20 9.66
CA GLU A 88 -8.58 -7.49 10.92
C GLU A 88 -7.36 -6.59 11.18
N ASP A 89 -7.58 -5.44 11.81
CA ASP A 89 -6.51 -4.51 12.18
C ASP A 89 -5.74 -4.98 13.42
N ALA A 90 -4.50 -4.51 13.52
CA ALA A 90 -3.69 -4.64 14.72
C ALA A 90 -4.00 -3.51 15.73
N GLY A 91 -3.48 -3.67 16.95
CA GLY A 91 -3.53 -2.63 17.97
C GLY A 91 -2.66 -1.41 17.62
N LYS A 92 -2.31 -0.64 18.65
CA LYS A 92 -1.44 0.52 18.54
C LYS A 92 -0.35 0.46 19.61
N LEU A 93 0.86 0.85 19.24
CA LEU A 93 1.96 1.06 20.17
C LEU A 93 2.14 2.55 20.46
N ILE A 94 2.41 2.87 21.72
CA ILE A 94 2.80 4.20 22.18
C ILE A 94 4.15 4.04 22.87
N HIS A 95 5.20 4.59 22.25
CA HIS A 95 6.56 4.50 22.77
C HIS A 95 6.79 5.60 23.82
N SER A 96 7.49 5.27 24.91
CA SER A 96 7.88 6.29 25.89
C SER A 96 8.82 7.30 25.25
N GLU A 97 8.80 8.56 25.72
CA GLU A 97 9.68 9.62 25.20
C GLU A 97 11.17 9.27 25.33
N THR A 98 11.51 8.51 26.37
CA THR A 98 12.87 8.01 26.63
C THR A 98 13.21 6.74 25.86
N GLY A 99 12.25 6.13 25.15
CA GLY A 99 12.44 4.90 24.37
C GLY A 99 12.63 3.63 25.20
N SER A 100 12.48 3.69 26.51
CA SER A 100 12.74 2.57 27.43
C SER A 100 11.67 1.48 27.43
N TYR A 101 10.43 1.80 27.02
CA TYR A 101 9.34 0.84 26.92
C TYR A 101 8.29 1.28 25.89
N SER A 102 7.39 0.36 25.56
CA SER A 102 6.23 0.63 24.71
C SER A 102 4.96 0.18 25.41
N GLN A 103 3.93 1.03 25.39
CA GLN A 103 2.59 0.69 25.85
C GLN A 103 1.78 0.14 24.67
N VAL A 104 0.98 -0.88 24.93
CA VAL A 104 0.14 -1.53 23.92
C VAL A 104 -1.32 -1.17 24.18
N ASP A 105 -1.95 -0.50 23.22
CA ASP A 105 -3.39 -0.26 23.20
C ASP A 105 -4.06 -1.19 22.18
N LEU A 106 -4.93 -2.08 22.67
CA LEU A 106 -5.62 -3.08 21.86
C LEU A 106 -7.05 -2.68 21.46
N ASN A 107 -7.49 -1.43 21.72
CA ASN A 107 -8.84 -0.96 21.35
C ASN A 107 -9.13 -1.08 19.84
N ARG A 108 -8.09 -0.96 19.00
CA ARG A 108 -8.19 -1.10 17.54
C ARG A 108 -8.01 -2.55 17.05
N ALA A 109 -7.46 -3.44 17.87
CA ALA A 109 -7.16 -4.80 17.46
C ALA A 109 -8.47 -5.58 17.17
N GLY A 110 -8.62 -6.11 15.95
CA GLY A 110 -9.84 -6.79 15.52
C GLY A 110 -10.82 -5.93 14.73
N VAL A 111 -10.56 -4.62 14.57
CA VAL A 111 -11.37 -3.75 13.71
C VAL A 111 -11.33 -4.28 12.26
N PRO A 112 -12.47 -4.44 11.57
CA PRO A 112 -12.48 -4.95 10.20
C PRO A 112 -11.80 -4.01 9.21
N LEU A 113 -11.04 -4.58 8.27
CA LEU A 113 -10.40 -3.89 7.17
C LEU A 113 -10.75 -4.55 5.83
N LEU A 114 -10.76 -3.72 4.79
CA LEU A 114 -10.78 -4.17 3.40
C LEU A 114 -9.45 -3.72 2.77
N GLU A 115 -8.59 -4.68 2.44
CA GLU A 115 -7.34 -4.41 1.74
C GLU A 115 -7.56 -4.52 0.23
N ILE A 116 -7.32 -3.40 -0.47
CA ILE A 116 -7.36 -3.30 -1.94
C ILE A 116 -5.91 -3.32 -2.44
N VAL A 117 -5.59 -4.25 -3.33
CA VAL A 117 -4.29 -4.33 -3.99
C VAL A 117 -4.47 -3.99 -5.46
N SER A 118 -3.84 -2.90 -5.89
CA SER A 118 -3.81 -2.48 -7.30
C SER A 118 -2.82 -3.31 -8.11
N GLU A 119 -3.09 -3.43 -9.41
CA GLU A 119 -2.04 -3.79 -10.36
C GLU A 119 -0.98 -2.67 -10.42
N PRO A 120 0.27 -2.97 -10.82
CA PRO A 120 1.32 -1.99 -10.96
C PRO A 120 1.15 -1.19 -12.27
N ASP A 121 0.01 -0.51 -12.43
CA ASP A 121 -0.37 0.23 -13.65
C ASP A 121 0.00 1.71 -13.58
N MET A 122 0.08 2.28 -12.38
CA MET A 122 0.46 3.68 -12.15
C MET A 122 1.91 3.94 -12.59
N ARG A 123 2.14 5.08 -13.27
CA ARG A 123 3.43 5.50 -13.85
C ARG A 123 3.95 6.82 -13.31
N SER A 124 3.15 7.55 -12.54
CA SER A 124 3.53 8.83 -11.95
C SER A 124 2.93 9.01 -10.56
N GLY A 125 3.49 9.94 -9.78
CA GLY A 125 2.94 10.30 -8.47
C GLY A 125 1.55 10.93 -8.56
N LEU A 126 1.26 11.67 -9.64
CA LEU A 126 -0.06 12.23 -9.90
C LEU A 126 -1.10 11.12 -10.11
N GLU A 127 -0.79 10.11 -10.91
CA GLU A 127 -1.68 8.95 -11.11
C GLU A 127 -1.96 8.23 -9.79
N ALA A 128 -0.95 8.07 -8.94
CA ALA A 128 -1.11 7.45 -7.63
C ALA A 128 -1.99 8.27 -6.68
N ALA A 129 -1.83 9.61 -6.69
CA ALA A 129 -2.65 10.50 -5.89
C ALA A 129 -4.12 10.49 -6.33
N GLU A 130 -4.38 10.56 -7.64
CA GLU A 130 -5.75 10.51 -8.19
C GLU A 130 -6.39 9.15 -7.97
N TYR A 131 -5.65 8.05 -8.14
CA TYR A 131 -6.13 6.70 -7.82
C TYR A 131 -6.54 6.61 -6.34
N ALA A 132 -5.68 7.07 -5.40
CA ALA A 132 -6.00 7.03 -3.98
C ALA A 132 -7.20 7.93 -3.62
N ALA A 133 -7.31 9.11 -4.24
CA ALA A 133 -8.44 10.01 -4.07
C ALA A 133 -9.73 9.38 -4.59
N GLU A 134 -9.70 8.70 -5.73
CA GLU A 134 -10.87 8.03 -6.29
C GLU A 134 -11.31 6.84 -5.43
N ILE A 135 -10.38 6.03 -4.92
CA ILE A 135 -10.71 4.98 -3.94
C ILE A 135 -11.38 5.60 -2.70
N GLN A 136 -10.87 6.72 -2.19
CA GLN A 136 -11.47 7.42 -1.06
C GLN A 136 -12.90 7.91 -1.37
N ARG A 137 -13.13 8.51 -2.55
CA ARG A 137 -14.47 8.94 -2.99
C ARG A 137 -15.41 7.75 -3.08
N LEU A 138 -14.95 6.64 -3.64
CA LEU A 138 -15.75 5.43 -3.83
C LEU A 138 -16.19 4.82 -2.50
N VAL A 139 -15.28 4.62 -1.54
CA VAL A 139 -15.65 4.02 -0.24
C VAL A 139 -16.60 4.89 0.57
N ARG A 140 -16.51 6.23 0.41
CA ARG A 140 -17.44 7.19 1.00
C ARG A 140 -18.81 7.12 0.34
N TYR A 141 -18.84 7.11 -0.99
CA TYR A 141 -20.09 7.01 -1.77
C TYR A 141 -20.86 5.73 -1.44
N LEU A 142 -20.16 4.61 -1.30
CA LEU A 142 -20.75 3.32 -0.93
C LEU A 142 -21.17 3.22 0.55
N GLY A 143 -20.81 4.21 1.38
CA GLY A 143 -21.08 4.20 2.82
C GLY A 143 -20.30 3.11 3.57
N ILE A 144 -19.14 2.71 3.07
CA ILE A 144 -18.31 1.64 3.65
C ILE A 144 -17.36 2.20 4.71
N SER A 145 -16.74 3.34 4.43
CA SER A 145 -15.78 4.01 5.33
C SER A 145 -15.86 5.52 5.14
N ASN A 146 -15.53 6.29 6.19
CA ASN A 146 -15.37 7.74 6.09
C ASN A 146 -14.09 8.14 5.32
N GLY A 147 -13.19 7.19 5.05
CA GLY A 147 -11.99 7.37 4.23
C GLY A 147 -10.99 8.43 4.73
N ASN A 148 -11.10 8.91 5.97
CA ASN A 148 -10.23 9.95 6.51
C ASN A 148 -8.84 9.41 6.87
N MET A 149 -7.81 9.81 6.12
CA MET A 149 -6.43 9.40 6.37
C MET A 149 -5.88 9.96 7.68
N GLN A 150 -6.32 11.16 8.12
CA GLN A 150 -5.86 11.77 9.38
C GLN A 150 -6.32 10.98 10.61
N GLU A 151 -7.48 10.33 10.51
CA GLU A 151 -8.04 9.45 11.55
C GLU A 151 -7.56 7.99 11.40
N GLY A 152 -6.84 7.67 10.31
CA GLY A 152 -6.32 6.33 10.04
C GLY A 152 -7.35 5.32 9.49
N SER A 153 -8.54 5.78 9.07
CA SER A 153 -9.58 4.93 8.48
C SER A 153 -9.38 4.63 6.99
N LEU A 154 -8.39 5.28 6.37
CA LEU A 154 -7.81 4.91 5.08
C LEU A 154 -6.29 4.97 5.21
N ARG A 155 -5.61 3.90 4.79
CA ARG A 155 -4.16 3.78 4.74
C ARG A 155 -3.76 3.38 3.32
N CYS A 156 -2.58 3.81 2.89
CA CYS A 156 -2.04 3.48 1.58
C CYS A 156 -0.53 3.28 1.70
N ASP A 157 -0.07 2.09 1.33
CA ASP A 157 1.34 1.76 1.20
C ASP A 157 1.70 1.77 -0.29
N VAL A 158 2.78 2.47 -0.64
CA VAL A 158 3.18 2.64 -2.04
C VAL A 158 4.35 1.71 -2.38
N ASN A 159 4.16 0.89 -3.40
CA ASN A 159 5.22 0.04 -3.96
C ASN A 159 5.77 0.67 -5.25
N ILE A 160 7.02 1.11 -5.24
CA ILE A 160 7.65 1.81 -6.38
C ILE A 160 8.83 1.02 -6.93
N SER A 161 8.89 0.91 -8.26
CA SER A 161 10.02 0.34 -9.00
C SER A 161 10.35 1.27 -10.16
N VAL A 162 11.62 1.62 -10.33
CA VAL A 162 12.12 2.27 -11.55
C VAL A 162 12.78 1.25 -12.46
N ARG A 163 12.62 1.45 -13.77
CA ARG A 163 13.22 0.60 -14.80
C ARG A 163 13.57 1.43 -16.04
N PRO A 164 14.62 1.06 -16.80
CA PRO A 164 14.90 1.64 -18.10
C PRO A 164 13.69 1.58 -19.04
N VAL A 165 13.52 2.63 -19.85
CA VAL A 165 12.44 2.71 -20.84
C VAL A 165 12.58 1.54 -21.83
N GLY A 166 11.46 0.87 -22.12
CA GLY A 166 11.42 -0.32 -23.00
C GLY A 166 11.64 -1.66 -22.31
N GLN A 167 12.08 -1.69 -21.05
CA GLN A 167 12.22 -2.94 -20.30
C GLN A 167 10.88 -3.41 -19.71
N SER A 168 10.44 -4.63 -20.04
CA SER A 168 9.14 -5.16 -19.58
C SER A 168 9.15 -5.73 -18.15
N LYS A 169 10.30 -6.21 -17.67
CA LYS A 169 10.44 -6.78 -16.31
C LYS A 169 10.59 -5.68 -15.26
N PHE A 170 9.84 -5.79 -14.17
CA PHE A 170 9.97 -4.88 -13.02
C PHE A 170 11.21 -5.21 -12.16
N GLY A 171 11.90 -4.18 -11.66
CA GLY A 171 13.06 -4.30 -10.76
C GLY A 171 12.68 -3.88 -9.35
N THR A 172 12.37 -4.83 -8.47
CA THR A 172 11.33 -4.58 -7.46
C THR A 172 11.79 -4.11 -6.08
N LYS A 173 13.06 -4.31 -5.68
CA LYS A 173 13.47 -4.00 -4.28
C LYS A 173 14.44 -2.83 -4.14
N LEU A 174 15.44 -2.76 -5.00
CA LEU A 174 16.50 -1.75 -4.84
C LEU A 174 15.99 -0.34 -5.11
N ALA A 175 15.15 -0.16 -6.14
CA ALA A 175 14.51 1.12 -6.44
C ALA A 175 13.66 1.65 -5.28
N ALA A 176 12.77 0.80 -4.73
CA ALA A 176 11.92 1.17 -3.61
C ALA A 176 12.75 1.64 -2.40
N ASN A 177 13.82 0.92 -2.07
CA ASN A 177 14.71 1.25 -0.96
C ASN A 177 15.41 2.60 -1.14
N TRP A 178 15.85 2.92 -2.36
CA TRP A 178 16.50 4.20 -2.66
C TRP A 178 15.51 5.36 -2.58
N ILE A 179 14.30 5.17 -3.09
CA ILE A 179 13.26 6.21 -3.07
C ILE A 179 12.79 6.48 -1.64
N MET A 180 12.43 5.42 -0.90
CA MET A 180 11.89 5.55 0.46
C MET A 180 12.97 5.87 1.51
N GLY A 181 14.22 5.51 1.25
CA GLY A 181 15.35 5.76 2.15
C GLY A 181 16.09 7.04 1.79
N ASP A 182 17.04 6.92 0.86
CA ASP A 182 18.01 7.97 0.57
C ASP A 182 17.37 9.23 -0.04
N ILE A 183 16.50 9.08 -1.05
CA ILE A 183 15.85 10.22 -1.71
C ILE A 183 14.87 10.92 -0.76
N ALA A 184 14.01 10.16 -0.06
CA ALA A 184 13.09 10.76 0.91
C ALA A 184 13.82 11.52 2.03
N ALA A 185 14.96 11.00 2.51
CA ALA A 185 15.79 11.68 3.49
C ALA A 185 16.39 12.99 2.92
N PHE A 186 16.91 12.96 1.69
CA PHE A 186 17.45 14.15 1.03
C PHE A 186 16.39 15.23 0.85
N LEU A 187 15.22 14.89 0.28
CA LEU A 187 14.11 15.82 0.10
C LEU A 187 13.70 16.48 1.42
N LYS A 188 13.65 15.70 2.50
CA LYS A 188 13.32 16.20 3.83
C LYS A 188 14.39 17.17 4.37
N ASN A 189 15.67 16.85 4.20
CA ASN A 189 16.77 17.68 4.70
C ASN A 189 16.85 19.01 3.95
N GLU A 190 16.72 18.98 2.62
CA GLU A 190 16.79 20.15 1.75
C GLU A 190 15.46 20.90 1.64
N ARG A 191 14.37 20.37 2.24
CA ARG A 191 13.00 20.90 2.15
C ARG A 191 12.52 21.06 0.70
N LEU A 192 12.88 20.09 -0.13
CA LEU A 192 12.50 20.05 -1.54
C LEU A 192 11.35 19.06 -1.77
N SER A 193 10.58 19.32 -2.80
CA SER A 193 9.63 18.41 -3.42
C SER A 193 10.34 17.51 -4.44
N ILE A 194 9.76 16.34 -4.72
CA ILE A 194 10.28 15.40 -5.72
C ILE A 194 10.40 16.02 -7.12
N ASN A 195 9.63 17.08 -7.41
CA ASN A 195 9.69 17.78 -8.70
C ASN A 195 10.82 18.82 -8.77
N GLU A 196 11.48 19.13 -7.65
CA GLU A 196 12.52 20.17 -7.57
C GLU A 196 13.94 19.59 -7.67
N ILE A 197 14.08 18.26 -7.62
CA ILE A 197 15.38 17.59 -7.76
C ILE A 197 15.72 17.33 -9.23
N LYS A 198 17.01 17.40 -9.55
CA LYS A 198 17.51 17.10 -10.90
C LYS A 198 17.51 15.61 -11.22
N LEU A 199 17.47 14.75 -10.19
CA LEU A 199 17.50 13.30 -10.35
C LEU A 199 16.21 12.81 -11.02
N THR A 200 16.35 12.32 -12.24
CA THR A 200 15.23 11.76 -13.01
C THR A 200 15.06 10.26 -12.76
N PRO A 201 13.85 9.70 -13.04
CA PRO A 201 13.64 8.25 -12.98
C PRO A 201 14.60 7.45 -13.88
N VAL A 202 15.01 8.02 -15.02
CA VAL A 202 15.97 7.41 -15.95
C VAL A 202 17.35 7.30 -15.29
N GLU A 203 17.86 8.41 -14.76
CA GLU A 203 19.15 8.47 -14.07
C GLU A 203 19.20 7.56 -12.83
N LEU A 204 18.10 7.48 -12.08
CA LEU A 204 17.98 6.55 -10.96
C LEU A 204 18.02 5.09 -11.44
N SER A 205 17.35 4.78 -12.55
CA SER A 205 17.36 3.43 -13.12
C SER A 205 18.75 3.01 -13.60
N GLU A 206 19.52 3.92 -14.20
CA GLU A 206 20.90 3.71 -14.64
C GLU A 206 21.85 3.50 -13.45
N LEU A 207 21.68 4.30 -12.39
CA LEU A 207 22.43 4.15 -11.14
C LEU A 207 22.19 2.76 -10.54
N ILE A 208 20.92 2.35 -10.44
CA ILE A 208 20.52 1.04 -9.92
C ILE A 208 21.07 -0.10 -10.79
N ALA A 209 21.05 0.06 -12.11
CA ALA A 209 21.64 -0.91 -13.03
C ALA A 209 23.16 -1.06 -12.82
N SER A 210 23.86 0.06 -12.62
CA SER A 210 25.30 0.12 -12.35
C SER A 210 25.69 -0.45 -10.98
N ILE A 211 24.80 -0.36 -9.98
CA ILE A 211 25.00 -1.05 -8.70
C ILE A 211 24.79 -2.56 -8.87
N LYS A 212 23.75 -2.96 -9.61
CA LYS A 212 23.38 -4.37 -9.78
C LYS A 212 24.40 -5.16 -10.61
N ASN A 213 25.03 -4.53 -11.59
CA ASN A 213 26.06 -5.16 -12.42
C ASN A 213 27.46 -5.12 -11.78
N GLY A 214 27.60 -4.56 -10.57
CA GLY A 214 28.87 -4.49 -9.83
C GLY A 214 29.84 -3.40 -10.31
N THR A 215 29.41 -2.50 -11.20
CA THR A 215 30.25 -1.41 -11.72
C THR A 215 30.55 -0.38 -10.63
N ILE A 216 29.57 -0.11 -9.76
CA ILE A 216 29.73 0.76 -8.59
C ILE A 216 29.20 0.08 -7.33
N SER A 217 29.82 0.38 -6.19
CA SER A 217 29.31 -0.06 -4.90
C SER A 217 28.12 0.79 -4.46
N GLY A 218 27.23 0.23 -3.64
CA GLY A 218 26.10 0.98 -3.08
C GLY A 218 26.52 2.20 -2.25
N LYS A 219 27.73 2.21 -1.69
CA LYS A 219 28.30 3.37 -0.97
C LYS A 219 28.65 4.49 -1.93
N ILE A 220 29.37 4.18 -3.02
CA ILE A 220 29.74 5.15 -4.05
C ILE A 220 28.49 5.73 -4.72
N GLY A 221 27.47 4.90 -4.96
CA GLY A 221 26.22 5.38 -5.55
C GLY A 221 25.56 6.51 -4.75
N LYS A 222 25.74 6.55 -3.42
CA LYS A 222 25.15 7.57 -2.54
C LYS A 222 25.89 8.90 -2.59
N GLU A 223 27.19 8.87 -2.89
CA GLU A 223 28.04 10.06 -3.00
C GLU A 223 27.91 10.77 -4.37
N VAL A 224 27.43 10.06 -5.41
CA VAL A 224 27.50 10.55 -6.79
C VAL A 224 26.31 11.43 -7.21
N ARG A 225 25.15 11.40 -6.53
CA ARG A 225 23.93 12.09 -6.99
C ARG A 225 22.98 12.61 -5.89
N VAL A 226 23.46 12.70 -4.65
CA VAL A 226 22.79 13.44 -3.57
C VAL A 226 23.63 14.65 -3.23
#